data_AF-A0A921ICD6-F1
#
_entry.id   AF-A0A921ICD6-F1
#
_cell.length_a   1.000
_cell.length_b   1.000
_cell.length_c   1.000
_cell.angle_alpha   90.00
_cell.angle_beta   90.00
_cell.angle_gamma   90.00
#
_symmetry.space_group_name_H-M   'P 1'
#
loop_
_entity.id
_entity.type
_entity.pdbx_description
1 polymer ?
#
loop_
_entity_poly.entity_id
_entity_poly.type
_entity_poly.pdbx_seq_one_letter_code
_entity_poly.pdbx_strand_id
1 'polypeptide(L)'
;IIKADVQGSVEALAQSFKKIDVEGVRVNIIHQAVGAINESDVTLAEASNAIIVGFNVRPTPLAKQQAESDNVDIRLHRVIYKAIDEIETAMKGMLEPEYQEKITGQVEIRQTYKVSKLGTIGGGYVIDGYIRRDSGVRVIRDGIVIYEGKLASLKRFKDDVKEVKQGYECGLMIEKYNDIKVGDQIEAYIMEEVPVD
;
A
#
# COMPACT_ATOMS: atom_id res chain seq x y z
N ILE A 1 -7.84 14.83 -0.24
CA ILE A 1 -8.24 14.16 1.03
C ILE A 1 -7.01 13.49 1.62
N ILE A 2 -6.85 13.44 2.94
CA ILE A 2 -5.70 12.80 3.61
C ILE A 2 -6.20 11.65 4.49
N LYS A 3 -5.63 10.46 4.32
CA LYS A 3 -5.86 9.29 5.19
C LYS A 3 -4.53 8.79 5.72
N ALA A 4 -4.43 8.51 7.01
CA ALA A 4 -3.20 7.95 7.58
C ALA A 4 -3.44 6.94 8.69
N ASP A 5 -2.39 6.22 9.06
CA ASP A 5 -2.41 5.19 10.10
C ASP A 5 -2.68 5.75 11.51
N VAL A 6 -2.14 6.93 11.82
CA VAL A 6 -2.30 7.60 13.11
C VAL A 6 -2.49 9.10 12.95
N GLN A 7 -3.09 9.73 13.97
CA GLN A 7 -3.43 11.16 13.98
C GLN A 7 -2.21 12.06 13.72
N GLY A 8 -1.05 11.75 14.32
CA GLY A 8 0.17 12.52 14.14
C GLY A 8 0.64 12.58 12.68
N SER A 9 0.49 11.48 11.93
CA SER A 9 0.80 11.42 10.50
C SER A 9 -0.13 12.33 9.69
N VAL A 10 -1.43 12.33 10.01
CA VAL A 10 -2.42 13.20 9.37
C VAL A 10 -2.05 14.68 9.56
N GLU A 11 -1.76 15.08 10.79
CA GLU A 11 -1.42 16.46 11.13
C GLU A 11 -0.09 16.89 10.48
N ALA A 12 0.92 16.04 10.50
CA ALA A 12 2.21 16.32 9.88
C ALA A 12 2.09 16.54 8.36
N LEU A 13 1.32 15.69 7.67
CA LEU A 13 1.06 15.87 6.23
C LEU A 13 0.25 17.13 5.97
N ALA A 14 -0.83 17.35 6.73
CA ALA A 14 -1.70 18.52 6.54
C ALA A 14 -0.94 19.84 6.74
N GLN A 15 -0.08 19.91 7.76
CA GLN A 15 0.76 21.08 7.98
C GLN A 15 1.81 21.25 6.89
N SER A 16 2.39 20.16 6.39
CA SER A 16 3.41 20.23 5.35
C SER A 16 2.81 20.67 4.01
N PHE A 17 1.66 20.12 3.63
CA PHE A 17 0.96 20.49 2.40
C PHE A 17 0.50 21.95 2.39
N LYS A 18 0.11 22.50 3.54
CA LYS A 18 -0.23 23.93 3.67
C LYS A 18 0.98 24.87 3.49
N LYS A 19 2.19 24.36 3.65
CA LYS A 19 3.44 25.13 3.45
C LYS A 19 3.93 25.08 2.01
N ILE A 20 3.36 24.21 1.17
CA ILE A 20 3.69 24.17 -0.25
C ILE A 20 3.19 25.47 -0.88
N ASP A 21 4.12 26.23 -1.45
CA ASP A 21 3.86 27.48 -2.13
C ASP A 21 4.33 27.35 -3.57
N VAL A 22 3.38 27.17 -4.48
CA VAL A 22 3.62 27.12 -5.92
C VAL A 22 2.83 28.26 -6.54
N GLU A 23 3.51 29.12 -7.29
CA GLU A 23 2.91 30.33 -7.85
C GLU A 23 1.65 30.00 -8.67
N GLY A 24 0.52 30.63 -8.32
CA GLY A 24 -0.75 30.44 -9.00
C GLY A 24 -1.55 29.19 -8.58
N VAL A 25 -1.04 28.33 -7.68
CA VAL A 25 -1.70 27.10 -7.25
C VAL A 25 -1.75 27.01 -5.72
N ARG A 26 -2.88 26.60 -5.14
CA ARG A 26 -3.03 26.44 -3.69
C ARG A 26 -3.54 25.05 -3.33
N VAL A 27 -2.97 24.47 -2.28
CA VAL A 27 -3.46 23.21 -1.72
C VAL A 27 -4.62 23.46 -0.77
N ASN A 28 -5.75 22.78 -0.99
CA ASN A 28 -6.88 22.78 -0.08
C ASN A 28 -7.14 21.36 0.46
N ILE A 29 -7.31 21.25 1.78
CA ILE A 29 -7.56 19.96 2.44
C ILE A 29 -9.05 19.87 2.76
N ILE A 30 -9.77 19.05 2.00
CA ILE A 30 -11.23 18.87 2.12
C ILE A 30 -11.59 17.97 3.32
N HIS A 31 -10.84 16.89 3.50
CA HIS A 31 -11.06 15.92 4.57
C HIS A 31 -9.73 15.30 5.00
N GLN A 32 -9.62 15.01 6.29
CA GLN A 32 -8.47 14.37 6.89
C GLN A 32 -8.93 13.42 8.01
N ALA A 33 -8.52 12.15 7.95
CA ALA A 33 -8.96 11.14 8.92
C ALA A 33 -7.95 10.00 9.09
N VAL A 34 -8.08 9.28 10.20
CA VAL A 34 -7.28 8.08 10.49
C VAL A 34 -7.97 6.84 9.92
N GLY A 35 -7.18 5.88 9.45
CA GLY A 35 -7.61 4.57 8.99
C GLY A 35 -7.53 4.38 7.47
N ALA A 36 -7.93 3.20 7.03
CA ALA A 36 -7.99 2.80 5.62
C ALA A 36 -8.84 3.77 4.78
N ILE A 37 -8.54 3.83 3.48
CA ILE A 37 -9.34 4.60 2.51
C ILE A 37 -10.56 3.75 2.16
N ASN A 38 -11.76 4.29 2.35
CA ASN A 38 -13.02 3.61 2.06
C ASN A 38 -13.83 4.32 0.97
N GLU A 39 -14.98 3.74 0.61
CA GLU A 39 -15.86 4.18 -0.47
C GLU A 39 -16.39 5.61 -0.23
N SER A 40 -16.63 5.99 1.02
CA SER A 40 -17.06 7.33 1.38
C SER A 40 -15.96 8.36 1.11
N ASP A 41 -14.69 8.00 1.34
CA ASP A 41 -13.55 8.86 1.00
C ASP A 41 -13.46 9.05 -0.53
N VAL A 42 -13.67 7.99 -1.31
CA VAL A 42 -13.68 8.03 -2.79
C VAL A 42 -14.83 8.88 -3.32
N THR A 43 -16.04 8.68 -2.80
CA THR A 43 -17.22 9.46 -3.17
C THR A 43 -17.01 10.95 -2.89
N LEU A 44 -16.41 11.29 -1.75
CA LEU A 44 -16.12 12.69 -1.41
C LEU A 44 -15.04 13.29 -2.33
N ALA A 45 -14.04 12.49 -2.69
CA ALA A 45 -12.98 12.89 -3.61
C ALA A 45 -13.52 13.17 -5.01
N GLU A 46 -14.35 12.27 -5.55
CA GLU A 46 -15.03 12.42 -6.84
C GLU A 46 -15.88 13.71 -6.86
N ALA A 47 -16.79 13.86 -5.89
CA ALA A 47 -17.69 15.01 -5.80
C ALA A 47 -16.95 16.36 -5.67
N SER A 48 -15.71 16.34 -5.20
CA SER A 48 -14.87 17.53 -4.99
C SER A 48 -13.76 17.70 -6.04
N ASN A 49 -13.67 16.80 -7.03
CA ASN A 49 -12.56 16.70 -7.97
C ASN A 49 -11.19 16.73 -7.28
N ALA A 50 -11.03 15.90 -6.25
CA ALA A 50 -9.86 15.89 -5.39
C ALA A 50 -9.12 14.54 -5.46
N ILE A 51 -7.82 14.57 -5.23
CA ILE A 51 -7.00 13.37 -5.05
C ILE A 51 -7.07 12.89 -3.59
N ILE A 52 -6.81 11.61 -3.37
CA ILE A 52 -6.66 11.01 -2.03
C ILE A 52 -5.18 10.70 -1.78
N VAL A 53 -4.64 11.23 -0.68
CA VAL A 53 -3.29 10.93 -0.22
C VAL A 53 -3.39 9.99 0.99
N GLY A 54 -2.93 8.75 0.83
CA GLY A 54 -2.84 7.74 1.88
C GLY A 54 -1.41 7.62 2.42
N PHE A 55 -1.23 7.73 3.74
CA PHE A 55 0.05 7.50 4.39
C PHE A 55 -0.01 6.28 5.28
N ASN A 56 0.81 5.27 4.96
CA ASN A 56 0.86 3.98 5.67
C ASN A 56 -0.46 3.21 5.66
N VAL A 57 -1.43 3.61 4.84
CA VAL A 57 -2.75 2.99 4.72
C VAL A 57 -2.99 2.51 3.30
N ARG A 58 -3.92 1.58 3.15
CA ARG A 58 -4.38 1.06 1.88
C ARG A 58 -5.88 1.32 1.69
N PRO A 59 -6.35 1.41 0.44
CA PRO A 59 -7.77 1.39 0.16
C PRO A 59 -8.38 0.01 0.44
N THR A 60 -9.64 0.00 0.86
CA THR A 60 -10.43 -1.23 0.86
C THR A 60 -10.61 -1.74 -0.57
N PRO A 61 -10.87 -3.04 -0.79
CA PRO A 61 -11.09 -3.57 -2.14
C PRO A 61 -12.19 -2.83 -2.92
N LEU A 62 -13.29 -2.49 -2.25
CA LEU A 62 -14.39 -1.73 -2.83
C LEU A 62 -13.99 -0.28 -3.16
N ALA A 63 -13.26 0.38 -2.26
CA ALA A 63 -12.77 1.73 -2.52
C ALA A 63 -11.80 1.78 -3.69
N LYS A 64 -10.91 0.77 -3.82
CA LYS A 64 -9.99 0.66 -4.96
C LYS A 64 -10.75 0.53 -6.27
N GLN A 65 -11.73 -0.38 -6.33
CA GLN A 65 -12.56 -0.57 -7.52
C GLN A 65 -13.37 0.68 -7.89
N GLN A 66 -13.93 1.36 -6.89
CA GLN A 66 -14.68 2.61 -7.10
C GLN A 66 -13.76 3.71 -7.64
N ALA A 67 -12.56 3.85 -7.09
CA ALA A 67 -11.60 4.87 -7.52
C ALA A 67 -11.16 4.66 -8.98
N GLU A 68 -10.96 3.40 -9.40
CA GLU A 68 -10.68 3.06 -10.80
C GLU A 68 -11.86 3.40 -11.72
N SER A 69 -13.10 3.12 -11.31
CA SER A 69 -14.32 3.44 -12.06
C SER A 69 -14.53 4.95 -12.22
N ASP A 70 -14.32 5.69 -11.13
CA ASP A 70 -14.64 7.12 -11.06
C ASP A 70 -13.47 8.02 -11.44
N ASN A 71 -12.32 7.42 -11.81
CA ASN A 71 -11.07 8.11 -12.10
C ASN A 71 -10.58 9.01 -10.94
N VAL A 72 -10.74 8.52 -9.71
CA VAL A 72 -10.21 9.19 -8.51
C VAL A 72 -8.77 8.74 -8.28
N ASP A 73 -7.84 9.68 -8.31
CA ASP A 73 -6.41 9.42 -8.06
C ASP A 73 -6.15 9.16 -6.56
N ILE A 74 -5.62 7.98 -6.25
CA ILE A 74 -5.18 7.57 -4.91
C ILE A 74 -3.66 7.43 -4.89
N ARG A 75 -2.99 8.31 -4.16
CA ARG A 75 -1.53 8.33 -3.99
C ARG A 75 -1.15 7.79 -2.62
N LEU A 76 -0.30 6.78 -2.60
CA LEU A 76 0.01 6.02 -1.39
C LEU A 76 1.49 6.17 -1.04
N HIS A 77 1.78 6.66 0.15
CA HIS A 77 3.13 6.99 0.58
C HIS A 77 3.51 6.31 1.89
N ARG A 78 4.83 6.12 2.02
CA ARG A 78 5.49 5.63 3.24
C ARG A 78 6.42 6.65 3.89
N VAL A 79 6.82 7.66 3.13
CA VAL A 79 7.79 8.69 3.56
C VAL A 79 7.16 10.05 3.32
N ILE A 80 7.05 10.86 4.38
CA ILE A 80 6.35 12.15 4.33
C ILE A 80 6.99 13.09 3.30
N TYR A 81 8.32 13.13 3.24
CA TYR A 81 9.03 13.98 2.27
C TYR A 81 8.72 13.64 0.82
N LYS A 82 8.58 12.35 0.50
CA LYS A 82 8.16 11.93 -0.85
C LYS A 82 6.75 12.38 -1.18
N ALA A 83 5.84 12.32 -0.20
CA ALA A 83 4.47 12.81 -0.39
C ALA A 83 4.42 14.32 -0.64
N ILE A 84 5.26 15.10 0.05
CA ILE A 84 5.35 16.55 -0.15
C ILE A 84 5.88 16.86 -1.55
N ASP A 85 6.98 16.19 -1.91
CA ASP A 85 7.66 16.36 -3.19
C ASP A 85 6.74 16.03 -4.37
N GLU A 86 6.06 14.87 -4.33
CA GLU A 86 5.14 14.45 -5.39
C GLU A 86 3.98 15.45 -5.58
N ILE A 87 3.43 16.01 -4.49
CA ILE A 87 2.37 17.01 -4.56
C ILE A 87 2.89 18.33 -5.12
N GLU A 88 4.09 18.76 -4.72
CA GLU A 88 4.72 19.98 -5.23
C GLU A 88 5.05 19.87 -6.73
N THR A 89 5.59 18.73 -7.15
CA THR A 89 5.90 18.41 -8.55
C THR A 89 4.63 18.33 -9.40
N ALA A 90 3.56 17.70 -8.89
CA ALA A 90 2.25 17.69 -9.55
C ALA A 90 1.68 19.12 -9.74
N MET A 91 1.84 20.00 -8.75
CA MET A 91 1.42 21.41 -8.85
C MET A 91 2.26 22.20 -9.88
N LYS A 92 3.51 21.82 -10.11
CA LYS A 92 4.39 22.42 -11.12
C LYS A 92 4.15 21.86 -12.53
N GLY A 93 3.30 20.85 -12.69
CA GLY A 93 3.06 20.18 -13.97
C GLY A 93 4.26 19.38 -14.48
N MET A 94 5.16 19.00 -13.58
CA MET A 94 6.29 18.14 -13.89
C MET A 94 5.87 16.67 -13.69
N LEU A 95 6.24 15.80 -14.62
CA LEU A 95 6.15 14.35 -14.48
C LEU A 95 7.58 13.83 -14.39
N GLU A 96 8.01 13.44 -13.20
CA GLU A 96 9.31 12.78 -13.04
C GLU A 96 9.15 11.28 -13.39
N PRO A 97 10.12 10.68 -14.12
CA PRO A 97 10.19 9.23 -14.26
C PRO A 97 10.38 8.61 -12.88
N GLU A 98 9.38 7.87 -12.41
CA GLU A 98 9.51 7.08 -11.19
C GLU A 98 9.43 5.59 -11.51
N TYR A 99 10.28 4.82 -10.83
CA TYR A 99 10.08 3.38 -10.70
C TYR A 99 8.77 3.17 -9.94
N GLN A 100 7.72 2.74 -10.63
CA GLN A 100 6.43 2.49 -10.01
C GLN A 100 6.40 1.12 -9.38
N GLU A 101 5.79 1.04 -8.21
CA GLU A 101 5.49 -0.22 -7.57
C GLU A 101 4.29 -0.87 -8.24
N LYS A 102 4.52 -2.01 -8.88
CA LYS A 102 3.45 -2.84 -9.41
C LYS A 102 3.06 -3.89 -8.39
N ILE A 103 1.84 -3.80 -7.90
CA ILE A 103 1.25 -4.87 -7.09
C ILE A 103 1.10 -6.11 -7.98
N THR A 104 1.64 -7.22 -7.51
CA THR A 104 1.66 -8.50 -8.24
C THR A 104 0.62 -9.48 -7.70
N GLY A 105 0.28 -9.39 -6.41
CA GLY A 105 -0.74 -10.23 -5.81
C GLY A 105 -0.90 -9.99 -4.31
N GLN A 106 -1.92 -10.63 -3.76
CA GLN A 106 -2.26 -10.55 -2.34
C GLN A 106 -2.49 -11.95 -1.74
N VAL A 107 -1.99 -12.16 -0.52
CA VAL A 107 -2.21 -13.37 0.28
C VAL A 107 -3.02 -13.02 1.52
N GLU A 108 -4.06 -13.80 1.80
CA GLU A 108 -4.78 -13.75 3.08
C GLU A 108 -4.22 -14.81 4.03
N ILE A 109 -3.67 -14.39 5.18
CA ILE A 109 -3.14 -15.31 6.18
C ILE A 109 -4.27 -15.95 6.96
N ARG A 110 -4.33 -17.29 6.92
CA ARG A 110 -5.37 -18.09 7.61
C ARG A 110 -4.86 -18.87 8.80
N GLN A 111 -3.55 -19.11 8.85
CA GLN A 111 -2.91 -19.86 9.91
C GLN A 111 -1.47 -19.38 10.11
N THR A 112 -0.97 -19.53 11.34
CA THR A 112 0.42 -19.19 11.66
C THR A 112 1.08 -20.35 12.38
N TYR A 113 2.34 -20.62 12.03
CA TYR A 113 3.15 -21.65 12.66
C TYR A 113 4.42 -21.02 13.23
N LYS A 114 4.70 -21.28 14.50
CA LYS A 114 5.97 -20.89 15.11
C LYS A 114 6.98 -22.02 14.93
N VAL A 115 8.08 -21.74 14.27
CA VAL A 115 9.19 -22.67 14.11
C VAL A 115 10.38 -22.16 14.90
N SER A 116 10.86 -22.99 15.82
CA SER A 116 12.03 -22.67 16.65
C SER A 116 13.22 -22.27 15.76
N LYS A 117 13.88 -21.15 16.10
CA LYS A 117 15.00 -20.52 15.37
C LYS A 117 14.66 -19.86 14.03
N LEU A 118 13.60 -20.28 13.33
CA LEU A 118 13.21 -19.70 12.04
C LEU A 118 12.22 -18.53 12.20
N GLY A 119 11.36 -18.56 13.21
CA GLY A 119 10.37 -17.51 13.44
C GLY A 119 8.94 -17.92 13.10
N THR A 120 8.13 -16.97 12.64
CA THR A 120 6.71 -17.21 12.31
C THR A 120 6.52 -17.44 10.81
N ILE A 121 5.91 -18.57 10.45
CA ILE A 121 5.44 -18.87 9.10
C ILE A 121 3.96 -18.49 9.01
N GLY A 122 3.61 -17.66 8.04
CA GLY A 122 2.21 -17.38 7.67
C GLY A 122 1.77 -18.37 6.60
N GLY A 123 0.74 -19.18 6.89
CA GLY A 123 0.05 -20.03 5.91
C GLY A 123 -1.23 -19.33 5.44
N GLY A 124 -1.41 -19.25 4.13
CA GLY A 124 -2.50 -18.49 3.53
C GLY A 124 -2.78 -18.84 2.07
N TYR A 125 -3.79 -18.20 1.50
CA TYR A 125 -4.16 -18.36 0.10
C TYR A 125 -3.84 -17.09 -0.68
N VAL A 126 -3.32 -17.24 -1.89
CA VAL A 126 -3.23 -16.13 -2.83
C VAL A 126 -4.65 -15.81 -3.29
N ILE A 127 -5.19 -14.67 -2.84
CA ILE A 127 -6.56 -14.24 -3.13
C ILE A 127 -6.64 -13.43 -4.42
N ASP A 128 -5.53 -12.82 -4.83
CA ASP A 128 -5.42 -12.02 -6.05
C ASP A 128 -4.02 -12.15 -6.67
N GLY A 129 -3.94 -12.14 -8.00
CA GLY A 129 -2.70 -12.14 -8.76
C GLY A 129 -1.76 -13.33 -8.49
N TYR A 130 -0.49 -13.04 -8.22
CA TYR A 130 0.54 -14.02 -7.89
C TYR A 130 1.61 -13.43 -6.95
N ILE A 131 2.33 -14.30 -6.26
CA ILE A 131 3.43 -13.92 -5.35
C ILE A 131 4.70 -14.61 -5.83
N ARG A 132 5.80 -13.87 -5.96
CA ARG A 132 7.11 -14.44 -6.24
C ARG A 132 8.03 -14.39 -5.05
N ARG A 133 8.97 -15.34 -4.98
CA ARG A 133 9.94 -15.46 -3.89
C ARG A 133 10.80 -14.19 -3.75
N ASP A 134 11.05 -13.46 -4.83
CA ASP A 134 11.87 -12.26 -4.89
C ASP A 134 11.07 -10.95 -4.73
N SER A 135 9.75 -11.02 -4.54
CA SER A 135 8.90 -9.85 -4.34
C SER A 135 9.22 -9.08 -3.06
N GLY A 136 9.09 -7.75 -3.13
CA GLY A 136 8.85 -6.93 -1.95
C GLY A 136 7.46 -7.24 -1.39
N VAL A 137 7.29 -7.15 -0.07
CA VAL A 137 6.03 -7.45 0.60
C VAL A 137 5.67 -6.43 1.67
N ARG A 138 4.37 -6.20 1.81
CA ARG A 138 3.78 -5.40 2.88
C ARG A 138 2.85 -6.28 3.70
N VAL A 139 2.98 -6.17 5.01
CA VAL A 139 2.01 -6.74 5.96
C VAL A 139 0.98 -5.67 6.24
N ILE A 140 -0.26 -5.95 5.86
CA ILE A 140 -1.40 -5.07 6.04
C ILE A 140 -2.31 -5.70 7.08
N ARG A 141 -2.64 -4.93 8.11
CA ARG A 141 -3.57 -5.30 9.17
C ARG A 141 -4.59 -4.19 9.32
N ASP A 142 -5.87 -4.52 9.18
CA ASP A 142 -6.97 -3.55 9.24
C ASP A 142 -6.78 -2.35 8.29
N GLY A 143 -6.21 -2.62 7.10
CA GLY A 143 -5.90 -1.61 6.08
C GLY A 143 -4.70 -0.71 6.39
N ILE A 144 -3.99 -0.95 7.49
CA ILE A 144 -2.74 -0.26 7.85
C ILE A 144 -1.54 -1.15 7.48
N VAL A 145 -0.57 -0.58 6.79
CA VAL A 145 0.70 -1.24 6.50
C VAL A 145 1.58 -1.18 7.75
N ILE A 146 1.66 -2.29 8.47
CA ILE A 146 2.39 -2.43 9.74
C ILE A 146 3.85 -2.87 9.55
N TYR A 147 4.20 -3.43 8.40
CA TYR A 147 5.56 -3.79 8.05
C TYR A 147 5.76 -3.80 6.53
N GLU A 148 6.96 -3.42 6.10
CA GLU A 148 7.41 -3.50 4.70
C GLU A 148 8.80 -4.15 4.66
N GLY A 149 9.00 -5.07 3.74
CA GLY A 149 10.27 -5.79 3.61
C GLY A 149 10.27 -6.76 2.43
N LYS A 150 11.06 -7.82 2.55
CA LYS A 150 11.18 -8.88 1.53
C LYS A 150 10.75 -10.22 2.10
N LEU A 151 10.35 -11.14 1.23
CA LEU A 151 10.14 -12.52 1.64
C LEU A 151 11.46 -13.15 2.11
N ALA A 152 11.41 -13.88 3.22
CA ALA A 152 12.49 -14.77 3.68
C ALA A 152 12.30 -16.20 3.17
N SER A 153 11.07 -16.61 2.85
CA SER A 153 10.77 -17.88 2.20
C SER A 153 9.41 -17.83 1.52
N LEU A 154 9.23 -18.66 0.49
CA LEU A 154 7.96 -18.92 -0.16
C LEU A 154 7.89 -20.41 -0.47
N LYS A 155 6.91 -21.09 0.11
CA LYS A 155 6.75 -22.54 0.04
C LYS A 155 5.34 -22.92 -0.38
N ARG A 156 5.22 -24.02 -1.10
CA ARG A 156 3.96 -24.76 -1.23
C ARG A 156 4.15 -26.11 -0.57
N PHE A 157 3.27 -26.42 0.38
CA PHE A 157 3.45 -27.57 1.27
C PHE A 157 4.82 -27.51 1.96
N LYS A 158 5.79 -28.34 1.56
CA LYS A 158 7.14 -28.37 2.13
C LYS A 158 8.21 -27.83 1.17
N ASP A 159 7.86 -27.65 -0.10
CA ASP A 159 8.80 -27.35 -1.16
C ASP A 159 8.96 -25.83 -1.37
N ASP A 160 10.19 -25.38 -1.55
CA ASP A 160 10.47 -24.01 -1.97
C ASP A 160 10.02 -23.81 -3.42
N VAL A 161 9.32 -22.70 -3.64
CA VAL A 161 8.77 -22.37 -4.96
C VAL A 161 9.13 -20.95 -5.36
N LYS A 162 9.23 -20.74 -6.67
CA LYS A 162 9.52 -19.41 -7.23
C LYS A 162 8.29 -18.50 -7.25
N GLU A 163 7.12 -19.07 -7.51
CA GLU A 163 5.88 -18.34 -7.69
C GLU A 163 4.69 -19.17 -7.18
N VAL A 164 3.70 -18.50 -6.59
CA VAL A 164 2.38 -19.05 -6.28
C VAL A 164 1.31 -18.17 -6.86
N LYS A 165 0.37 -18.76 -7.60
CA LYS A 165 -0.72 -18.05 -8.27
C LYS A 165 -1.99 -18.03 -7.42
N GLN A 166 -2.91 -17.13 -7.77
CA GLN A 166 -4.25 -17.06 -7.21
C GLN A 166 -4.93 -18.44 -7.09
N GLY A 167 -5.66 -18.62 -5.99
CA GLY A 167 -6.40 -19.84 -5.69
C GLY A 167 -5.57 -20.95 -5.04
N TYR A 168 -4.24 -20.82 -4.98
CA TYR A 168 -3.36 -21.78 -4.34
C TYR A 168 -2.94 -21.37 -2.93
N GLU A 169 -2.76 -22.36 -2.06
CA GLU A 169 -2.17 -22.19 -0.74
C GLU A 169 -0.65 -22.03 -0.83
N CYS A 170 -0.11 -21.16 0.03
CA CYS A 170 1.32 -20.98 0.25
C CYS A 170 1.64 -20.77 1.74
N GLY A 171 2.86 -21.16 2.11
CA GLY A 171 3.52 -20.73 3.34
C GLY A 171 4.59 -19.69 3.04
N LEU A 172 4.64 -18.62 3.81
CA LEU A 172 5.62 -17.55 3.63
C LEU A 172 6.22 -17.10 4.96
N MET A 173 7.43 -16.57 4.88
CA MET A 173 8.09 -15.85 5.95
C MET A 173 8.59 -14.52 5.42
N ILE A 174 8.72 -13.54 6.29
CA ILE A 174 9.17 -12.19 5.93
C ILE A 174 10.50 -11.92 6.65
N GLU A 175 11.48 -11.38 5.93
CA GLU A 175 12.78 -11.06 6.49
C GLU A 175 12.63 -10.11 7.67
N LYS A 176 13.28 -10.42 8.79
CA LYS A 176 13.30 -9.58 10.01
C LYS A 176 11.91 -9.25 10.59
N TYR A 177 10.87 -10.01 10.25
CA TYR A 177 9.52 -9.81 10.78
C TYR A 177 8.87 -11.14 11.22
N ASN A 178 8.35 -11.16 12.45
CA ASN A 178 7.81 -12.37 13.08
C ASN A 178 6.39 -12.21 13.65
N ASP A 179 5.77 -11.04 13.51
CA ASP A 179 4.42 -10.75 14.05
C ASP A 179 3.32 -10.93 12.99
N ILE A 180 3.48 -11.89 12.07
CA ILE A 180 2.39 -12.27 11.14
C ILE A 180 1.25 -12.89 11.96
N LYS A 181 0.01 -12.45 11.72
CA LYS A 181 -1.21 -12.92 12.38
C LYS A 181 -2.23 -13.41 11.37
N VAL A 182 -3.14 -14.26 11.85
CA VAL A 182 -4.34 -14.64 11.09
C VAL A 182 -5.16 -13.38 10.81
N GLY A 183 -5.62 -13.24 9.57
CA GLY A 183 -6.34 -12.05 9.09
C GLY A 183 -5.43 -10.99 8.47
N ASP A 184 -4.10 -11.06 8.65
CA ASP A 184 -3.19 -10.17 7.92
C ASP A 184 -3.28 -10.43 6.41
N GLN A 185 -3.21 -9.35 5.64
CA GLN A 185 -3.04 -9.41 4.19
C GLN A 185 -1.58 -9.13 3.84
N ILE A 186 -0.98 -10.00 3.03
CA ILE A 186 0.36 -9.82 2.50
C ILE A 186 0.24 -9.35 1.06
N GLU A 187 0.58 -8.11 0.81
CA GLU A 187 0.60 -7.55 -0.54
C GLU A 187 2.02 -7.64 -1.11
N ALA A 188 2.17 -8.30 -2.25
CA ALA A 188 3.45 -8.43 -2.93
C ALA A 188 3.54 -7.45 -4.10
N TYR A 189 4.72 -6.85 -4.26
CA TYR A 189 4.99 -5.89 -5.31
C TYR A 189 6.39 -6.06 -5.91
N ILE A 190 6.56 -5.52 -7.10
CA ILE A 190 7.85 -5.36 -7.80
C ILE A 190 8.02 -3.91 -8.23
N MET A 191 9.27 -3.48 -8.42
CA MET A 191 9.56 -2.20 -9.05
C MET A 191 9.52 -2.38 -10.56
N GLU A 192 8.68 -1.63 -11.27
CA GLU A 192 8.63 -1.56 -12.73
C GLU A 192 9.11 -0.16 -13.16
N GLU A 193 9.99 -0.11 -14.16
CA GLU A 193 10.41 1.14 -14.76
C GLU A 193 9.31 1.60 -15.72
N VAL A 194 8.68 2.75 -15.43
CA VAL A 194 7.63 3.30 -16.27
C VAL A 194 8.25 4.41 -17.12
N PRO A 195 8.28 4.29 -18.46
CA PRO A 195 8.73 5.37 -19.32
C PRO A 195 7.80 6.58 -19.17
N VAL A 196 8.39 7.78 -19.15
CA VAL A 196 7.64 9.04 -19.20
C VAL A 196 7.20 9.24 -20.65
N ASP A 197 5.89 9.32 -20.87
CA ASP A 197 5.31 9.83 -22.13
C ASP A 197 5.15 11.36 -22.05
#